data_AF-A0AAW3QYS2-F1
#
_entry.id   AF-A0AAW3QYS2-F1
#
_cell.length_a   1.000
_cell.length_b   1.000
_cell.length_c   1.000
_cell.angle_alpha   90.00
_cell.angle_beta   90.00
_cell.angle_gamma   90.00
#
_symmetry.space_group_name_H-M   'P 1'
#
loop_
_entity.id
_entity.type
_entity.pdbx_description
1 polymer ?
#
loop_
_entity_poly.entity_id
_entity_poly.type
_entity_poly.pdbx_seq_one_letter_code
_entity_poly.pdbx_strand_id
1 'polypeptide(L)'
;MRALVEREGTERLFLWMALLFVKLHLKDKTLLENPDIRLGRSYISDRYDWSTFHHMHCLIRAHYTGAKIGKYVHGSILFLEVGNSFEDNFFDVATITNAYTLFIRVKNIAIYTVFDDSGICLEAIEPVLSKITGVMNSAQARELAAELAAANIHLKTSPSFGTSMSNTDGDNLEIIAFHPEDEAEFFPKNNNLIGHIKRHILENYCQTTMHHTREEALELLSSNKYSFLFNSEGKFVTGGCKENSQPARS
;
A
#
# COMPACT_ATOMS: atom_id res chain seq x y z
N MET A 1 15.19 1.55 -17.55
CA MET A 1 14.23 2.51 -16.95
C MET A 1 15.02 3.43 -16.03
N ARG A 2 15.05 4.75 -16.26
CA ARG A 2 15.86 5.70 -15.48
C ARG A 2 14.94 6.31 -14.42
N ALA A 3 15.13 5.92 -13.15
CA ALA A 3 14.42 6.51 -12.03
C ALA A 3 14.72 8.02 -11.98
N LEU A 4 13.67 8.83 -11.99
CA LEU A 4 13.78 10.28 -12.08
C LEU A 4 13.58 10.86 -10.68
N VAL A 5 14.63 10.88 -9.85
CA VAL A 5 14.52 11.58 -8.56
C VAL A 5 15.84 12.20 -8.10
N GLU A 6 15.87 13.52 -7.97
CA GLU A 6 16.75 14.20 -7.02
C GLU A 6 16.30 13.84 -5.60
N ARG A 7 17.24 13.58 -4.68
CA ARG A 7 16.98 13.00 -3.36
C ARG A 7 15.89 13.72 -2.54
N GLU A 8 15.74 15.03 -2.70
CA GLU A 8 14.69 15.82 -2.04
C GLU A 8 13.26 15.58 -2.59
N GLY A 9 13.14 15.13 -3.85
CA GLY A 9 11.85 14.91 -4.50
C GLY A 9 11.07 13.75 -3.90
N THR A 10 11.73 12.61 -3.67
CA THR A 10 11.08 11.41 -3.09
C THR A 10 10.59 11.67 -1.68
N GLU A 11 11.39 12.35 -0.84
CA GLU A 11 11.04 12.61 0.56
C GLU A 11 9.82 13.54 0.65
N ARG A 12 9.80 14.65 -0.09
CA ARG A 12 8.64 15.54 -0.12
C ARG A 12 7.38 14.83 -0.61
N LEU A 13 7.53 13.93 -1.58
CA LEU A 13 6.42 13.15 -2.12
C LEU A 13 5.94 12.11 -1.10
N PHE A 14 6.83 11.43 -0.38
CA PHE A 14 6.47 10.56 0.74
C PHE A 14 5.67 11.30 1.81
N LEU A 15 6.13 12.49 2.23
CA LEU A 15 5.42 13.32 3.20
C LEU A 15 4.05 13.79 2.70
N TRP A 16 3.93 14.07 1.40
CA TRP A 16 2.65 14.40 0.79
C TRP A 16 1.69 13.19 0.75
N MET A 17 2.19 12.00 0.41
CA MET A 17 1.42 10.75 0.47
C MET A 17 0.95 10.46 1.90
N ALA A 18 1.81 10.66 2.91
CA ALA A 18 1.44 10.52 4.31
C ALA A 18 0.34 11.51 4.70
N LEU A 19 0.44 12.77 4.25
CA LEU A 19 -0.60 13.79 4.49
C LEU A 19 -1.94 13.38 3.90
N LEU A 20 -1.96 12.83 2.69
CA LEU A 20 -3.19 12.33 2.08
C LEU A 20 -3.77 11.17 2.88
N PHE A 21 -2.94 10.18 3.24
CA PHE A 21 -3.38 9.03 4.02
C PHE A 21 -3.97 9.46 5.37
N VAL A 22 -3.28 10.32 6.13
CA VAL A 22 -3.77 10.84 7.41
C VAL A 22 -5.08 11.61 7.21
N LYS A 23 -5.18 12.48 6.20
CA LYS A 23 -6.41 13.26 5.95
C LYS A 23 -7.60 12.39 5.59
N LEU A 24 -7.41 11.35 4.77
CA LEU A 24 -8.47 10.41 4.42
C LEU A 24 -9.03 9.74 5.67
N HIS A 25 -8.15 9.25 6.55
CA HIS A 25 -8.55 8.50 7.75
C HIS A 25 -8.95 9.37 8.94
N LEU A 26 -8.58 10.65 8.99
CA LEU A 26 -9.11 11.57 10.00
C LEU A 26 -10.62 11.78 9.85
N LYS A 27 -11.17 11.66 8.63
CA LYS A 27 -12.60 11.74 8.40
C LYS A 27 -13.35 10.61 9.10
N ASP A 28 -12.71 9.45 9.26
CA ASP A 28 -13.31 8.24 9.85
C ASP A 28 -13.59 8.39 11.36
N LYS A 29 -13.07 9.44 12.00
CA LYS A 29 -13.48 9.85 13.36
C LYS A 29 -14.92 10.36 13.44
N THR A 30 -15.49 10.73 12.30
CA THR A 30 -16.84 11.29 12.20
C THR A 30 -17.83 10.32 11.56
N LEU A 31 -17.34 9.18 11.05
CA LEU A 31 -18.13 8.19 10.32
C LEU A 31 -18.33 6.97 11.21
N LEU A 32 -19.60 6.60 11.40
CA LEU A 32 -19.95 5.38 12.13
C LEU A 32 -19.56 4.15 11.31
N GLU A 33 -19.10 3.12 12.01
CA GLU A 33 -18.84 1.82 11.40
C GLU A 33 -20.13 1.21 10.83
N ASN A 34 -21.21 1.31 11.59
CA ASN A 34 -22.55 0.91 11.18
C ASN A 34 -23.43 2.18 11.05
N PRO A 35 -23.96 2.49 9.85
CA PRO A 35 -24.90 3.60 9.69
C PRO A 35 -26.16 3.44 10.55
N ASP A 36 -26.56 2.19 10.83
CA ASP A 36 -27.65 1.88 11.75
C ASP A 36 -27.16 1.89 13.21
N ILE A 37 -27.46 2.99 13.91
CA ILE A 37 -27.07 3.23 15.31
C ILE A 37 -27.59 2.19 16.31
N ARG A 38 -28.58 1.37 15.92
CA ARG A 38 -29.13 0.32 16.77
C ARG A 38 -28.17 -0.87 16.91
N LEU A 39 -27.27 -1.04 15.95
CA LEU A 39 -26.27 -2.11 15.93
C LEU A 39 -24.99 -1.73 16.70
N GLY A 40 -24.86 -0.47 17.11
CA GLY A 40 -23.71 0.04 17.85
C GLY A 40 -23.41 1.49 17.49
N ARG A 41 -22.53 2.12 18.29
CA ARG A 41 -22.04 3.49 18.08
C ARG A 41 -20.52 3.55 17.96
N SER A 42 -19.89 2.50 17.41
CA SER A 42 -18.47 2.55 17.07
C SER A 42 -18.25 3.43 15.84
N TYR A 43 -17.19 4.23 15.88
CA TYR A 43 -16.68 4.92 14.70
C TYR A 43 -15.74 4.00 13.94
N ILE A 44 -15.63 4.19 12.62
CA ILE A 44 -14.69 3.42 11.78
C ILE A 44 -13.26 3.52 12.37
N SER A 45 -12.91 4.71 12.88
CA SER A 45 -11.58 4.98 13.41
C SER A 45 -11.26 4.34 14.76
N ASP A 46 -12.25 3.74 15.44
CA ASP A 46 -12.02 3.08 16.74
C ASP A 46 -11.11 1.85 16.63
N ARG A 47 -10.92 1.33 15.41
CA ARG A 47 -10.05 0.20 15.10
C ARG A 47 -8.62 0.59 14.75
N TYR A 48 -8.33 1.88 14.62
CA TYR A 48 -7.04 2.34 14.15
C TYR A 48 -6.01 2.30 15.27
N ASP A 49 -4.78 1.91 14.93
CA ASP A 49 -3.66 2.18 15.80
C ASP A 49 -3.21 3.64 15.61
N TRP A 50 -3.66 4.47 16.57
CA TRP A 50 -3.37 5.89 16.58
C TRP A 50 -1.89 6.22 16.81
N SER A 51 -1.09 5.28 17.30
CA SER A 51 0.36 5.51 17.49
C SER A 51 1.06 5.65 16.13
N THR A 52 0.73 4.80 15.16
CA THR A 52 1.25 4.90 13.79
C THR A 52 0.72 6.14 13.06
N PHE A 53 -0.55 6.50 13.24
CA PHE A 53 -1.08 7.78 12.73
C PHE A 53 -0.39 9.00 13.34
N HIS A 54 -0.07 8.95 14.63
CA HIS A 54 0.69 10.00 15.30
C HIS A 54 2.10 10.12 14.70
N HIS A 55 2.78 8.99 14.46
CA HIS A 55 4.07 8.96 13.79
C HIS A 55 4.02 9.66 12.41
N MET A 56 3.11 9.24 11.53
CA MET A 56 2.91 9.87 10.21
C MET A 56 2.65 11.38 10.34
N HIS A 57 1.81 11.79 11.30
CA HIS A 57 1.54 13.19 11.57
C HIS A 57 2.78 13.98 12.01
N CYS A 58 3.65 13.38 12.81
CA CYS A 58 4.94 13.98 13.17
C CYS A 58 5.84 14.18 11.94
N LEU A 59 5.91 13.20 11.02
CA LEU A 59 6.64 13.34 9.77
C LEU A 59 6.12 14.50 8.92
N ILE A 60 4.81 14.53 8.72
CA ILE A 60 4.14 15.58 7.94
C ILE A 60 4.50 16.96 8.50
N ARG A 61 4.52 17.12 9.83
CA ARG A 61 4.78 18.43 10.46
C ARG A 61 6.27 18.75 10.63
N ALA A 62 7.19 17.85 10.32
CA ALA A 62 8.62 18.05 10.56
C ALA A 62 9.14 19.33 9.89
N HIS A 63 8.66 19.64 8.68
CA HIS A 63 9.01 20.88 7.96
C HIS A 63 8.55 22.16 8.68
N TYR A 64 7.43 22.10 9.42
CA TYR A 64 6.90 23.24 10.18
C TYR A 64 7.60 23.37 11.54
N THR A 65 7.89 22.25 12.19
CA THR A 65 8.52 22.25 13.53
C THR A 65 10.04 22.37 13.49
N GLY A 66 10.66 22.23 12.31
CA GLY A 66 12.12 22.12 12.18
C GLY A 66 12.69 20.80 12.70
N ALA A 67 11.83 19.79 12.92
CA ALA A 67 12.28 18.48 13.40
C ALA A 67 13.14 17.81 12.32
N LYS A 68 14.27 17.22 12.74
CA LYS A 68 15.08 16.38 11.86
C LYS A 68 14.38 15.04 11.66
N ILE A 69 14.48 14.50 10.44
CA ILE A 69 14.01 13.16 10.12
C ILE A 69 15.23 12.24 10.11
N GLY A 70 15.26 11.30 11.05
CA GLY A 70 16.33 10.32 11.18
C GLY A 70 16.35 9.29 10.07
N LYS A 71 17.40 8.48 10.05
CA LYS A 71 17.53 7.36 9.10
C LYS A 71 16.42 6.33 9.31
N TYR A 72 15.98 5.68 8.23
CA TYR A 72 14.97 4.61 8.23
C TYR A 72 13.57 5.03 8.70
N VAL A 73 13.33 6.33 8.88
CA VAL A 73 12.02 6.84 9.28
C VAL A 73 11.02 6.82 8.12
N HIS A 74 11.47 7.03 6.89
CA HIS A 74 10.62 6.88 5.72
C HIS A 74 10.39 5.39 5.44
N GLY A 75 9.14 5.05 5.18
CA GLY A 75 8.75 3.74 4.69
C GLY A 75 8.98 3.56 3.18
N SER A 76 8.45 2.47 2.65
CA SER A 76 8.54 2.11 1.24
C SER A 76 7.78 3.08 0.35
N ILE A 77 8.40 3.50 -0.74
CA ILE A 77 7.76 4.29 -1.79
C ILE A 77 8.21 3.84 -3.17
N LEU A 78 7.26 3.70 -4.08
CA LEU A 78 7.49 3.19 -5.44
C LEU A 78 6.65 3.98 -6.45
N PHE A 79 7.22 4.20 -7.64
CA PHE A 79 6.58 4.86 -8.77
C PHE A 79 6.70 3.97 -10.00
N LEU A 80 5.58 3.68 -10.66
CA LEU A 80 5.56 2.86 -11.86
C LEU A 80 4.71 3.50 -12.94
N GLU A 81 5.11 3.27 -14.19
CA GLU A 81 4.29 3.63 -15.34
C GLU A 81 3.13 2.64 -15.50
N VAL A 82 1.94 3.20 -15.72
CA VAL A 82 0.71 2.45 -15.97
C VAL A 82 0.17 2.86 -17.33
N GLY A 83 -0.27 1.86 -18.09
CA GLY A 83 -0.74 2.03 -19.45
C GLY A 83 -1.97 2.92 -19.51
N ASN A 84 -2.06 3.71 -20.57
CA ASN A 84 -3.25 4.48 -20.88
C ASN A 84 -4.16 3.61 -21.74
N SER A 85 -5.29 3.16 -21.18
CA SER A 85 -6.41 2.67 -21.98
C SER A 85 -7.47 3.76 -22.08
N PHE A 86 -8.18 3.84 -23.20
CA PHE A 86 -9.23 4.85 -23.42
C PHE A 86 -10.42 4.69 -22.46
N GLU A 87 -10.55 3.54 -21.79
CA GLU A 87 -11.60 3.22 -20.84
C GLU A 87 -11.17 3.41 -19.37
N ASP A 88 -9.88 3.64 -19.10
CA ASP A 88 -9.37 3.76 -17.73
C ASP A 88 -9.61 5.16 -17.14
N ASN A 89 -10.00 5.18 -15.87
CA ASN A 89 -9.97 6.41 -15.09
C ASN A 89 -8.52 6.88 -14.91
N PHE A 90 -8.22 8.10 -15.36
CA PHE A 90 -6.91 8.73 -15.16
C PHE A 90 -6.62 9.12 -13.71
N PHE A 91 -7.54 8.85 -12.78
CA PHE A 91 -7.33 9.04 -11.35
C PHE A 91 -7.89 7.84 -10.60
N ASP A 92 -7.08 7.24 -9.75
CA ASP A 92 -7.48 6.14 -8.87
C ASP A 92 -6.82 6.30 -7.51
N VAL A 93 -7.52 5.92 -6.45
CA VAL A 93 -7.02 5.92 -5.08
C VAL A 93 -7.52 4.67 -4.35
N ALA A 94 -6.61 4.02 -3.64
CA ALA A 94 -6.94 2.90 -2.76
C ALA A 94 -6.08 2.96 -1.50
N THR A 95 -6.67 2.59 -0.38
CA THR A 95 -5.99 2.50 0.92
C THR A 95 -6.23 1.12 1.53
N ILE A 96 -5.18 0.52 2.09
CA ILE A 96 -5.29 -0.66 2.94
C ILE A 96 -4.88 -0.22 4.34
N THR A 97 -5.85 0.23 5.13
CA THR A 97 -5.62 0.94 6.40
C THR A 97 -4.79 0.13 7.39
N ASN A 98 -5.11 -1.16 7.54
CA ASN A 98 -4.41 -2.05 8.48
C ASN A 98 -2.97 -2.38 8.04
N ALA A 99 -2.61 -2.06 6.81
CA ALA A 99 -1.27 -2.24 6.26
C ALA A 99 -0.57 -0.89 6.01
N TYR A 100 -1.16 0.22 6.45
CA TYR A 100 -0.69 1.59 6.23
C TYR A 100 -0.21 1.83 4.78
N THR A 101 -0.96 1.28 3.83
CA THR A 101 -0.59 1.30 2.42
C THR A 101 -1.52 2.24 1.66
N LEU A 102 -0.94 3.16 0.88
CA LEU A 102 -1.64 4.06 -0.02
C LEU A 102 -1.21 3.80 -1.46
N PHE A 103 -2.18 3.70 -2.35
CA PHE A 103 -2.02 3.71 -3.78
C PHE A 103 -2.74 4.92 -4.37
N ILE A 104 -2.04 5.66 -5.23
CA ILE A 104 -2.62 6.73 -6.04
C ILE A 104 -2.14 6.58 -7.47
N ARG A 105 -3.08 6.57 -8.42
CA ARG A 105 -2.79 6.72 -9.85
C ARG A 105 -3.16 8.12 -10.30
N VAL A 106 -2.25 8.77 -11.03
CA VAL A 106 -2.51 9.99 -11.79
C VAL A 106 -2.01 9.79 -13.21
N LYS A 107 -2.95 9.79 -14.17
CA LYS A 107 -2.72 9.48 -15.59
C LYS A 107 -1.99 8.14 -15.78
N ASN A 108 -0.75 8.21 -16.24
CA ASN A 108 0.11 7.07 -16.53
C ASN A 108 1.11 6.77 -15.41
N ILE A 109 0.96 7.37 -14.23
CA ILE A 109 1.87 7.14 -13.10
C ILE A 109 1.06 6.59 -11.93
N ALA A 110 1.48 5.46 -11.40
CA ALA A 110 1.05 4.93 -10.12
C ALA A 110 2.12 5.18 -9.05
N ILE A 111 1.66 5.61 -7.87
CA ILE A 111 2.44 5.89 -6.69
C ILE A 111 1.96 4.96 -5.58
N TYR A 112 2.90 4.26 -4.96
CA TYR A 112 2.66 3.34 -3.87
C TYR A 112 3.44 3.81 -2.65
N THR A 113 2.84 3.72 -1.47
CA THR A 113 3.53 4.04 -0.22
C THR A 113 3.08 3.10 0.88
N VAL A 114 4.04 2.57 1.65
CA VAL A 114 3.83 1.92 2.96
C VAL A 114 4.48 2.84 3.98
N PHE A 115 3.77 3.22 5.04
CA PHE A 115 4.22 4.34 5.90
C PHE A 115 5.06 3.93 7.10
N ASP A 116 4.97 2.69 7.55
CA ASP A 116 5.45 2.22 8.86
C ASP A 116 6.44 1.06 8.77
N ASP A 117 7.04 0.83 7.60
CA ASP A 117 7.87 -0.35 7.32
C ASP A 117 9.36 -0.03 7.12
N SER A 118 9.79 1.22 7.25
CA SER A 118 11.19 1.64 7.06
C SER A 118 11.83 1.25 5.71
N GLY A 119 11.03 0.96 4.67
CA GLY A 119 11.50 0.55 3.35
C GLY A 119 11.55 -0.98 3.12
N ILE A 120 11.26 -1.77 4.16
CA ILE A 120 11.38 -3.24 4.15
C ILE A 120 10.44 -3.88 3.10
N CYS A 121 9.22 -3.37 2.95
CA CYS A 121 8.24 -3.97 2.03
C CYS A 121 8.68 -3.85 0.57
N LEU A 122 9.36 -2.76 0.19
CA LEU A 122 9.86 -2.58 -1.17
C LEU A 122 10.91 -3.66 -1.52
N GLU A 123 11.79 -3.97 -0.58
CA GLU A 123 12.76 -5.06 -0.74
C GLU A 123 12.04 -6.42 -0.82
N ALA A 124 11.05 -6.65 0.04
CA ALA A 124 10.28 -7.89 0.07
C ALA A 124 9.51 -8.18 -1.23
N ILE A 125 9.04 -7.14 -1.92
CA ILE A 125 8.31 -7.30 -3.19
C ILE A 125 9.22 -7.28 -4.43
N GLU A 126 10.54 -7.16 -4.29
CA GLU A 126 11.46 -7.21 -5.43
C GLU A 126 11.19 -8.42 -6.36
N PRO A 127 10.99 -9.65 -5.84
CA PRO A 127 10.75 -10.82 -6.70
C PRO A 127 9.44 -10.74 -7.50
N VAL A 128 8.50 -9.90 -7.07
CA VAL A 128 7.28 -9.57 -7.83
C VAL A 128 7.62 -8.56 -8.91
N LEU A 129 8.33 -7.48 -8.55
CA LEU A 129 8.72 -6.40 -9.45
C LEU A 129 9.58 -6.91 -10.61
N SER A 130 10.55 -7.79 -10.34
CA SER A 130 11.46 -8.35 -11.35
C SER A 130 10.76 -9.21 -12.40
N LYS A 131 9.54 -9.70 -12.11
CA LYS A 131 8.72 -10.46 -13.06
C LYS A 131 7.83 -9.58 -13.94
N ILE A 132 7.69 -8.29 -13.62
CA ILE A 132 6.88 -7.35 -14.42
C ILE A 132 7.68 -6.96 -15.66
N THR A 133 7.35 -7.56 -16.81
CA THR A 133 8.09 -7.40 -18.07
C THR A 133 7.48 -6.38 -19.03
N GLY A 134 6.39 -5.72 -18.64
CA GLY A 134 5.69 -4.74 -19.48
C GLY A 134 4.91 -3.70 -18.68
N VAL A 135 4.17 -2.86 -19.39
CA VAL A 135 3.37 -1.79 -18.80
C VAL A 135 2.12 -2.38 -18.16
N MET A 136 1.85 -2.01 -16.90
CA MET A 136 0.69 -2.50 -16.15
C MET A 136 -0.61 -1.80 -16.59
N ASN A 137 -1.75 -2.50 -16.53
CA ASN A 137 -3.08 -1.89 -16.57
C ASN A 137 -3.58 -1.47 -15.15
N SER A 138 -4.76 -0.88 -15.05
CA SER A 138 -5.35 -0.46 -13.75
C SER A 138 -5.47 -1.58 -12.71
N ALA A 139 -5.94 -2.76 -13.12
CA ALA A 139 -6.15 -3.89 -12.21
C ALA A 139 -4.81 -4.41 -11.68
N GLN A 140 -3.82 -4.54 -12.56
CA GLN A 140 -2.44 -4.91 -12.21
C GLN A 140 -1.80 -3.89 -11.27
N ALA A 141 -1.99 -2.60 -11.56
CA ALA A 141 -1.51 -1.53 -10.71
C ALA A 141 -2.12 -1.59 -9.31
N ARG A 142 -3.43 -1.86 -9.18
CA ARG A 142 -4.06 -2.08 -7.87
C ARG A 142 -3.58 -3.36 -7.20
N GLU A 143 -3.39 -4.45 -7.92
CA GLU A 143 -2.92 -5.71 -7.33
C GLU A 143 -1.52 -5.56 -6.72
N LEU A 144 -0.63 -4.77 -7.34
CA LEU A 144 0.67 -4.47 -6.75
C LEU A 144 0.56 -3.75 -5.39
N ALA A 145 -0.47 -2.91 -5.21
CA ALA A 145 -0.75 -2.31 -3.90
C ALA A 145 -1.17 -3.37 -2.86
N ALA A 146 -1.91 -4.41 -3.28
CA ALA A 146 -2.21 -5.54 -2.41
C ALA A 146 -0.96 -6.35 -2.06
N GLU A 147 0.00 -6.53 -2.98
CA GLU A 147 1.26 -7.22 -2.69
C GLU A 147 2.11 -6.45 -1.67
N LEU A 148 2.20 -5.11 -1.76
CA LEU A 148 2.85 -4.27 -0.75
C LEU A 148 2.14 -4.35 0.61
N ALA A 149 0.81 -4.22 0.62
CA ALA A 149 0.03 -4.32 1.84
C ALA A 149 0.14 -5.70 2.50
N ALA A 150 0.19 -6.76 1.69
CA ALA A 150 0.42 -8.11 2.14
C ALA A 150 1.81 -8.25 2.76
N ALA A 151 2.86 -7.72 2.13
CA ALA A 151 4.21 -7.73 2.69
C ALA A 151 4.23 -7.06 4.07
N ASN A 152 3.58 -5.89 4.21
CA ASN A 152 3.57 -5.17 5.49
C ASN A 152 2.80 -5.91 6.60
N ILE A 153 1.62 -6.46 6.29
CA ILE A 153 0.85 -7.23 7.30
C ILE A 153 1.60 -8.49 7.76
N HIS A 154 2.41 -9.10 6.88
CA HIS A 154 3.21 -10.26 7.24
C HIS A 154 4.57 -9.89 7.84
N LEU A 155 4.94 -8.62 7.91
CA LEU A 155 6.19 -8.20 8.53
C LEU A 155 6.14 -8.52 10.03
N LYS A 156 7.01 -9.42 10.47
CA LYS A 156 7.09 -9.85 11.87
C LYS A 156 8.00 -8.91 12.69
N THR A 157 9.00 -8.36 12.03
CA THR A 157 10.00 -7.46 12.62
C THR A 157 9.68 -6.02 12.26
N SER A 158 8.45 -5.58 12.56
CA SER A 158 8.03 -4.21 12.26
C SER A 158 8.91 -3.19 13.01
N PRO A 159 9.39 -2.14 12.35
CA PRO A 159 10.11 -1.07 13.01
C PRO A 159 9.16 -0.35 13.97
N SER A 160 9.72 0.25 15.02
CA SER A 160 8.99 1.17 15.87
C SER A 160 9.54 2.58 15.74
N PHE A 161 8.73 3.58 16.03
CA PHE A 161 9.10 4.97 15.80
C PHE A 161 8.98 5.80 17.06
N GLY A 162 9.85 6.80 17.18
CA GLY A 162 9.94 7.65 18.35
C GLY A 162 10.36 9.06 18.02
N THR A 163 10.44 9.86 19.06
CA THR A 163 10.97 11.21 19.01
C THR A 163 12.08 11.32 20.04
N SER A 164 13.24 11.79 19.60
CA SER A 164 14.42 12.03 20.42
C SER A 164 14.64 13.53 20.58
N MET A 165 15.04 13.92 21.78
CA MET A 165 15.37 15.30 22.14
C MET A 165 16.46 15.22 23.22
N SER A 166 17.54 15.99 23.08
CA SER A 166 18.69 15.92 24.00
C SER A 166 18.70 17.05 25.02
N ASN A 167 17.95 18.13 24.77
CA ASN A 167 17.75 19.23 25.70
C ASN A 167 16.25 19.55 25.85
N THR A 168 15.88 20.31 26.89
CA THR A 168 14.47 20.66 27.14
C THR A 168 13.94 21.74 26.19
N ASP A 169 14.84 22.42 25.48
CA ASP A 169 14.53 23.58 24.63
C ASP A 169 14.01 23.16 23.25
N GLY A 170 14.26 21.90 22.85
CA GLY A 170 13.67 21.28 21.66
C GLY A 170 14.38 21.58 20.35
N ASP A 171 15.48 22.33 20.39
CA ASP A 171 16.28 22.78 19.24
C ASP A 171 16.90 21.62 18.45
N ASN A 172 16.95 20.42 19.04
CA ASN A 172 17.53 19.24 18.45
C ASN A 172 16.50 18.11 18.20
N LEU A 173 15.22 18.44 18.15
CA LEU A 173 14.13 17.49 17.93
C LEU A 173 14.39 16.62 16.70
N GLU A 174 14.40 15.31 16.90
CA GLU A 174 14.60 14.32 15.85
C GLU A 174 13.54 13.22 15.91
N ILE A 175 12.94 12.90 14.77
CA ILE A 175 12.08 11.74 14.61
C ILE A 175 12.98 10.56 14.28
N ILE A 176 12.87 9.47 15.03
CA ILE A 176 13.77 8.32 14.92
C ILE A 176 12.99 7.04 14.65
N ALA A 177 13.64 6.08 13.99
CA ALA A 177 13.16 4.72 13.80
C ALA A 177 14.06 3.76 14.58
N PHE A 178 13.45 2.83 15.29
CA PHE A 178 14.09 1.65 15.86
C PHE A 178 13.91 0.52 14.85
N HIS A 179 14.81 0.51 13.86
CA HIS A 179 14.88 -0.53 12.84
C HIS A 179 15.50 -1.79 13.45
N PRO A 180 14.97 -3.00 13.18
CA PRO A 180 15.63 -4.24 13.60
C PRO A 180 17.06 -4.32 13.03
N GLU A 181 18.05 -4.70 13.84
CA GLU A 181 19.45 -4.78 13.38
C GLU A 181 19.70 -5.96 12.43
N ASP A 182 18.86 -6.99 12.51
CA ASP A 182 18.91 -8.21 11.71
C ASP A 182 18.06 -8.11 10.42
N GLU A 183 18.19 -9.12 9.54
CA GLU A 183 17.35 -9.24 8.35
C GLU A 183 15.86 -9.27 8.71
N ALA A 184 15.04 -8.64 7.87
CA ALA A 184 13.60 -8.58 8.08
C ALA A 184 12.98 -9.98 8.05
N GLU A 185 12.34 -10.37 9.15
CA GLU A 185 11.55 -11.60 9.23
C GLU A 185 10.08 -11.35 8.85
N PHE A 186 9.50 -12.33 8.15
CA PHE A 186 8.10 -12.34 7.78
C PHE A 186 7.39 -13.59 8.33
N PHE A 187 6.13 -13.43 8.71
CA PHE A 187 5.25 -14.57 8.95
C PHE A 187 5.03 -15.37 7.65
N PRO A 188 4.75 -16.68 7.75
CA PRO A 188 4.37 -17.48 6.59
C PRO A 188 3.18 -16.85 5.85
N LYS A 189 3.25 -16.87 4.51
CA LYS A 189 2.23 -16.28 3.64
C LYS A 189 0.84 -16.87 3.95
N ASN A 190 -0.11 -16.03 4.34
CA ASN A 190 -1.50 -16.41 4.53
C ASN A 190 -2.33 -16.05 3.29
N ASN A 191 -2.60 -17.06 2.45
CA ASN A 191 -3.33 -16.86 1.20
C ASN A 191 -4.75 -16.31 1.39
N ASN A 192 -5.46 -16.68 2.46
CA ASN A 192 -6.81 -16.16 2.69
C ASN A 192 -6.77 -14.67 3.05
N LEU A 193 -5.83 -14.27 3.90
CA LEU A 193 -5.64 -12.86 4.26
C LEU A 193 -5.30 -12.01 3.03
N ILE A 194 -4.37 -12.48 2.20
CA ILE A 194 -4.00 -11.79 0.96
C ILE A 194 -5.19 -11.73 0.01
N GLY A 195 -5.94 -12.82 -0.10
CA GLY A 195 -7.14 -12.86 -0.93
C GLY A 195 -8.22 -11.89 -0.46
N HIS A 196 -8.38 -11.70 0.85
CA HIS A 196 -9.27 -10.67 1.40
C HIS A 196 -8.83 -9.26 1.00
N ILE A 197 -7.52 -8.95 1.09
CA ILE A 197 -6.98 -7.65 0.64
C ILE A 197 -7.22 -7.45 -0.85
N LYS A 198 -6.88 -8.47 -1.67
CA LYS A 198 -7.07 -8.44 -3.12
C LYS A 198 -8.53 -8.23 -3.47
N ARG A 199 -9.44 -8.98 -2.86
CA ARG A 199 -10.89 -8.82 -3.08
C ARG A 199 -11.34 -7.40 -2.76
N HIS A 200 -10.96 -6.87 -1.60
CA HIS A 200 -11.37 -5.53 -1.19
C HIS A 200 -11.01 -4.45 -2.21
N ILE A 201 -9.82 -4.52 -2.82
CA ILE A 201 -9.35 -3.48 -3.74
C ILE A 201 -9.56 -3.81 -5.23
N LEU A 202 -9.82 -5.07 -5.61
CA LEU A 202 -9.93 -5.51 -7.00
C LEU A 202 -11.32 -6.01 -7.40
N GLU A 203 -12.29 -6.13 -6.50
CA GLU A 203 -13.61 -6.71 -6.83
C GLU A 203 -14.34 -6.04 -8.00
N ASN A 204 -14.12 -4.74 -8.19
CA ASN A 204 -14.71 -3.97 -9.29
C ASN A 204 -14.08 -4.26 -10.66
N TYR A 205 -12.90 -4.88 -10.69
CA TYR A 205 -12.23 -5.33 -11.91
C TYR A 205 -12.65 -6.74 -12.33
N CYS A 206 -13.28 -7.52 -11.44
CA CYS A 206 -13.80 -8.84 -11.77
C CYS A 206 -15.04 -8.71 -12.68
N GLN A 207 -14.99 -9.39 -13.82
CA GLN A 207 -16.07 -9.45 -14.80
C GLN A 207 -16.28 -10.91 -15.22
N THR A 208 -17.46 -11.25 -15.73
CA THR A 208 -17.67 -12.56 -16.35
C THR A 208 -16.80 -12.68 -17.59
N THR A 209 -16.03 -13.76 -17.69
CA THR A 209 -15.19 -14.10 -18.85
C THR A 209 -15.65 -15.42 -19.48
N MET A 210 -14.97 -15.88 -20.54
CA MET A 210 -15.24 -17.20 -21.12
C MET A 210 -14.92 -18.36 -20.16
N HIS A 211 -14.09 -18.12 -19.15
CA HIS A 211 -13.57 -19.16 -18.25
C HIS A 211 -14.23 -19.17 -16.88
N HIS A 212 -14.77 -18.03 -16.43
CA HIS A 212 -15.34 -17.91 -15.09
C HIS A 212 -16.45 -16.86 -15.09
N THR A 213 -17.46 -17.08 -14.26
CA THR A 213 -18.40 -16.06 -13.82
C THR A 213 -17.70 -15.03 -12.93
N ARG A 214 -18.30 -13.85 -12.76
CA ARG A 214 -17.80 -12.83 -11.83
C ARG A 214 -17.70 -13.39 -10.41
N GLU A 215 -18.70 -14.15 -9.96
CA GLU A 215 -18.75 -14.73 -8.61
C GLU A 215 -17.61 -15.72 -8.39
N GLU A 216 -17.35 -16.60 -9.37
CA GLU A 216 -16.20 -17.52 -9.33
C GLU A 216 -14.87 -16.78 -9.29
N ALA A 217 -14.71 -15.71 -10.10
CA ALA A 217 -13.50 -14.89 -10.07
C ALA A 217 -13.28 -14.25 -8.68
N LEU A 218 -14.35 -13.77 -8.04
CA LEU A 218 -14.28 -13.20 -6.70
C LEU A 218 -13.93 -14.24 -5.62
N GLU A 219 -14.38 -15.49 -5.77
CA GLU A 219 -14.02 -16.60 -4.88
C GLU A 219 -12.55 -17.01 -5.03
N LEU A 220 -12.07 -17.08 -6.27
CA LEU A 220 -10.66 -17.33 -6.57
C LEU A 220 -9.78 -16.19 -6.06
N LEU A 221 -10.24 -14.94 -6.17
CA LEU A 221 -9.56 -13.77 -5.64
C LEU A 221 -9.49 -13.81 -4.10
N SER A 222 -10.60 -14.15 -3.42
CA SER A 222 -10.65 -14.34 -1.95
C SER A 222 -9.69 -15.42 -1.44
N SER A 223 -9.36 -16.42 -2.26
CA SER A 223 -8.43 -17.49 -1.91
C SER A 223 -7.00 -17.26 -2.41
N ASN A 224 -6.70 -16.06 -2.94
CA ASN A 224 -5.43 -15.68 -3.56
C ASN A 224 -5.00 -16.63 -4.70
N LYS A 225 -5.98 -17.19 -5.41
CA LYS A 225 -5.80 -18.07 -6.58
C LYS A 225 -6.13 -17.36 -7.88
N TYR A 226 -6.36 -16.06 -7.87
CA TYR A 226 -6.62 -15.25 -9.06
C TYR A 226 -5.71 -14.04 -9.03
N SER A 227 -5.06 -13.78 -10.16
CA SER A 227 -4.14 -12.65 -10.32
C SER A 227 -4.38 -11.98 -11.66
N PHE A 228 -4.30 -10.65 -11.65
CA PHE A 228 -4.23 -9.80 -12.83
C PHE A 228 -2.78 -9.57 -13.27
N LEU A 229 -1.82 -9.61 -12.33
CA LEU A 229 -0.38 -9.48 -12.61
C LEU A 229 0.19 -10.68 -13.37
N PHE A 230 -0.08 -11.89 -12.88
CA PHE A 230 0.55 -13.10 -13.38
C PHE A 230 -0.48 -14.15 -13.81
N ASN A 231 -0.17 -14.87 -14.88
CA ASN A 231 -0.95 -16.03 -15.29
C ASN A 231 -0.64 -17.26 -14.42
N SER A 232 -1.27 -18.39 -14.74
CA SER A 232 -1.08 -19.68 -14.05
C SER A 232 0.36 -20.22 -14.10
N GLU A 233 1.18 -19.77 -15.05
CA GLU A 233 2.60 -20.11 -15.18
C GLU A 233 3.52 -19.13 -14.42
N GLY A 234 2.96 -18.12 -13.76
CA GLY A 234 3.73 -17.07 -13.08
C GLY A 234 4.36 -16.05 -14.03
N LYS A 235 3.93 -16.00 -15.30
CA LYS A 235 4.38 -15.02 -16.29
C LYS A 235 3.50 -13.78 -16.24
N PHE A 236 4.10 -12.62 -16.40
CA PHE A 236 3.39 -11.35 -16.45
C PHE A 236 2.39 -11.32 -17.60
N VAL A 237 1.15 -10.93 -17.30
CA VAL A 237 0.06 -10.83 -18.28
C VAL A 237 0.23 -9.55 -19.08
N THR A 238 0.58 -9.69 -20.37
CA THR A 238 0.74 -8.55 -21.29
C THR A 238 -0.56 -8.28 -22.06
N GLY A 239 -0.78 -7.02 -22.44
CA GLY A 239 -1.78 -6.67 -23.45
C GLY A 239 -3.14 -6.16 -22.95
N GLY A 240 -3.34 -5.88 -21.66
CA GLY A 240 -4.53 -5.17 -21.17
C GLY A 240 -5.89 -5.89 -21.35
N CYS A 241 -5.95 -6.99 -22.11
CA CYS A 241 -7.17 -7.76 -22.30
C CYS A 241 -7.55 -8.48 -21.02
N LYS A 242 -8.74 -8.12 -20.52
CA LYS A 242 -9.49 -8.80 -19.45
C LYS A 242 -9.66 -10.32 -19.66
N GLU A 243 -9.33 -10.83 -20.85
CA GLU A 243 -9.48 -12.23 -21.24
C GLU A 243 -8.39 -13.16 -20.69
N ASN A 244 -7.23 -12.63 -20.27
CA ASN A 244 -6.08 -13.47 -19.85
C ASN A 244 -5.90 -13.59 -18.33
N SER A 245 -6.83 -13.08 -17.53
CA SER A 245 -6.85 -13.31 -16.09
C SER A 245 -7.16 -14.78 -15.81
N GLN A 246 -6.17 -15.52 -15.33
CA GLN A 246 -6.23 -16.96 -15.11
C GLN A 246 -5.86 -17.29 -13.68
N PRO A 247 -6.32 -18.44 -13.15
CA PRO A 247 -6.02 -18.81 -11.78
C PRO A 247 -4.50 -18.96 -11.56
N ALA A 248 -3.97 -18.26 -10.56
CA ALA A 248 -2.59 -18.36 -10.10
C ALA A 248 -2.39 -19.65 -9.28
N ARG A 249 -1.23 -20.29 -9.43
CA ARG A 249 -0.89 -21.51 -8.66
C ARG A 249 -0.68 -21.22 -7.17
N SER A 250 -1.07 -22.21 -6.37
CA SER A 250 -0.95 -22.31 -4.90
C SER A 250 0.45 -22.10 -4.37
#